data_AF-A0A024EK10-F1
#
_entry.id   AF-A0A024EK10-F1
#
_cell.length_a   1.000
_cell.length_b   1.000
_cell.length_c   1.000
_cell.angle_alpha   90.00
_cell.angle_beta   90.00
_cell.angle_gamma   90.00
#
_symmetry.space_group_name_H-M   'P 1'
#
loop_
_entity.id
_entity.type
_entity.pdbx_description
1 polymer ?
#
loop_
_entity_poly.entity_id
_entity_poly.type
_entity_poly.pdbx_seq_one_letter_code
_entity_poly.pdbx_strand_id
1 'polypeptide(L)'
;MMIADRTKAMTEDSAKEYAHDIELLAKQGYLTKVDVTLMSSAEVEIAAAKYQFQNEGASGAERPGGVLWPATPTGRIRIVMSHSDAYYAESDRVSKLPLKISWVPTTADISHSSLSAKGGRGYSSNGFGANRKDFA
;
A
#
# COMPACT_ATOMS: atom_id res chain seq x y z
N MET A 1 -6.53 -4.80 7.75
CA MET A 1 -6.75 -4.80 9.22
C MET A 1 -5.64 -5.46 10.02
N MET A 2 -5.09 -6.63 9.65
CA MET A 2 -4.02 -7.28 10.44
C MET A 2 -2.74 -6.45 10.71
N ILE A 3 -2.37 -5.49 9.86
CA ILE A 3 -1.17 -4.65 10.08
C ILE A 3 -1.39 -3.58 11.16
N ALA A 4 -2.57 -2.94 11.20
CA ALA A 4 -2.87 -1.89 12.18
C ALA A 4 -2.96 -2.46 13.59
N ASP A 5 -3.73 -3.54 13.77
CA ASP A 5 -3.96 -4.17 15.07
C ASP A 5 -2.68 -4.73 15.72
N ARG A 6 -1.73 -5.17 14.89
CA ARG A 6 -0.49 -5.82 15.35
C ARG A 6 0.64 -4.83 15.59
N THR A 7 0.81 -3.86 14.69
CA THR A 7 1.85 -2.84 14.87
C THR A 7 1.47 -1.85 15.96
N LYS A 8 0.18 -1.58 16.17
CA LYS A 8 -0.32 -0.46 16.99
C LYS A 8 0.20 0.91 16.53
N ALA A 9 0.78 0.99 15.33
CA ALA A 9 1.34 2.22 14.74
C ALA A 9 0.27 3.03 13.98
N MET A 10 -0.94 2.49 13.86
CA MET A 10 -2.12 3.10 13.26
C MET A 10 -3.37 2.51 13.90
N THR A 11 -4.45 3.28 14.00
CA THR A 11 -5.77 2.78 14.41
C THR A 11 -6.42 1.97 13.29
N GLU A 12 -7.40 1.13 13.64
CA GLU A 12 -8.17 0.36 12.68
C GLU A 12 -8.98 1.26 11.73
N ASP A 13 -9.56 2.34 12.25
CA ASP A 13 -10.38 3.26 11.46
C ASP A 13 -9.55 4.02 10.44
N SER A 14 -8.37 4.54 10.82
CA SER A 14 -7.45 5.12 9.85
C SER A 14 -7.02 4.10 8.80
N ALA A 15 -6.80 2.83 9.18
CA ALA A 15 -6.47 1.78 8.23
C ALA A 15 -7.61 1.49 7.24
N LYS A 16 -8.87 1.62 7.67
CA LYS A 16 -10.05 1.50 6.79
C LYS A 16 -10.14 2.68 5.83
N GLU A 17 -9.87 3.90 6.28
CA GLU A 17 -9.86 5.10 5.42
C GLU A 17 -8.79 5.00 4.32
N TYR A 18 -7.57 4.58 4.68
CA TYR A 18 -6.53 4.33 3.69
C TYR A 18 -6.90 3.20 2.72
N ALA A 19 -7.46 2.10 3.23
CA ALA A 19 -7.88 0.97 2.39
C ALA A 19 -8.99 1.37 1.41
N HIS A 20 -9.95 2.18 1.86
CA HIS A 20 -11.03 2.71 1.02
C HIS A 20 -10.46 3.48 -0.18
N ASP A 21 -9.55 4.42 0.06
CA ASP A 21 -8.98 5.26 -0.99
C ASP A 21 -8.15 4.46 -1.98
N ILE A 22 -7.31 3.55 -1.47
CA ILE A 22 -6.49 2.65 -2.31
C ILE A 22 -7.39 1.77 -3.17
N GLU A 23 -8.43 1.16 -2.60
CA GLU A 23 -9.34 0.29 -3.34
C GLU A 23 -10.09 1.07 -4.43
N LEU A 24 -10.58 2.26 -4.11
CA LEU A 24 -11.30 3.12 -5.05
C LEU A 24 -10.40 3.52 -6.23
N LEU A 25 -9.19 4.01 -5.96
CA LEU A 25 -8.25 4.41 -7.00
C LEU A 25 -7.79 3.21 -7.83
N ALA A 26 -7.52 2.06 -7.20
CA ALA A 26 -7.05 0.88 -7.91
C ALA A 26 -8.14 0.28 -8.82
N LYS A 27 -9.40 0.24 -8.38
CA LYS A 27 -10.55 -0.21 -9.19
C LYS A 27 -10.76 0.63 -10.46
N GLN A 28 -10.39 1.91 -10.42
CA GLN A 28 -10.45 2.80 -11.58
C GLN A 28 -9.18 2.73 -12.45
N GLY A 29 -8.21 1.86 -12.12
CA GLY A 29 -6.96 1.74 -12.86
C GLY A 29 -5.99 2.91 -12.66
N TYR A 30 -6.19 3.70 -11.60
CA TYR A 30 -5.41 4.91 -11.32
C TYR A 30 -4.11 4.68 -10.53
N LEU A 31 -3.87 3.45 -10.07
CA LEU A 31 -2.66 3.08 -9.32
C LEU A 31 -1.82 2.08 -10.09
N THR A 32 -0.50 2.30 -10.07
CA THR A 32 0.50 1.32 -10.53
C THR A 32 1.15 0.61 -9.35
N LYS A 33 1.36 1.31 -8.23
CA LYS A 33 1.99 0.76 -7.03
C LYS A 33 1.44 1.40 -5.77
N VAL A 34 1.35 0.63 -4.69
CA VAL A 34 1.21 1.12 -3.32
C VAL A 34 2.34 0.55 -2.49
N ASP A 35 3.05 1.41 -1.79
CA ASP A 35 4.07 1.07 -0.81
C ASP A 35 3.53 1.33 0.59
N VAL A 36 3.62 0.35 1.47
CA VAL A 36 3.26 0.48 2.89
C VAL A 36 4.52 0.16 3.70
N THR A 37 5.05 1.15 4.40
CA THR A 37 6.24 1.03 5.25
C THR A 37 5.86 1.20 6.72
N LEU A 38 6.33 0.29 7.58
CA LEU A 38 6.37 0.50 9.03
C LEU A 38 7.66 1.25 9.40
N MET A 39 7.51 2.43 9.99
CA MET A 39 8.60 3.29 10.43
C MET A 39 8.71 3.24 11.96
N SER A 40 9.94 3.23 12.47
CA SER A 40 10.21 3.46 13.89
C SER A 40 9.97 4.93 14.28
N SER A 41 9.96 5.23 15.59
CA SER A 41 9.92 6.60 16.09
C SER A 41 11.15 7.44 15.70
N ALA A 42 12.24 6.80 15.26
CA ALA A 42 13.46 7.45 14.78
C ALA A 42 13.51 7.53 13.24
N GLU A 43 12.36 7.36 12.56
CA GLU A 43 12.24 7.42 11.09
C GLU A 43 13.10 6.36 10.35
N VAL A 44 13.32 5.21 10.99
CA VAL A 44 14.00 4.05 10.39
C VAL A 44 12.95 3.04 9.91
N GLU A 45 13.11 2.52 8.69
CA GLU A 45 12.25 1.46 8.16
C GLU A 45 12.44 0.16 8.95
N ILE A 46 11.33 -0.44 9.39
CA ILE A 46 11.31 -1.71 10.14
C ILE A 46 10.86 -2.85 9.24
N ALA A 47 9.81 -2.61 8.45
CA ALA A 47 9.25 -3.58 7.52
C ALA A 47 8.48 -2.84 6.43
N ALA A 48 8.33 -3.46 5.27
CA ALA A 48 7.54 -2.89 4.20
C ALA A 48 6.83 -3.93 3.34
N ALA A 49 5.76 -3.49 2.68
CA ALA A 49 5.04 -4.26 1.68
C ALA A 49 4.77 -3.37 0.46
N LYS A 50 5.23 -3.82 -0.71
CA LYS A 50 4.96 -3.19 -2.01
C LYS A 50 3.92 -3.97 -2.75
N TYR A 51 2.83 -3.33 -3.15
CA TYR A 51 1.78 -3.87 -4.00
C TYR A 51 1.92 -3.25 -5.38
N GLN A 52 2.13 -4.06 -6.41
CA GLN A 52 2.18 -3.62 -7.81
C GLN A 52 0.92 -4.08 -8.53
N PHE A 53 0.08 -3.14 -8.95
CA PHE A 53 -1.19 -3.42 -9.61
C PHE A 53 -0.97 -3.77 -11.08
N GLN A 54 -1.75 -4.74 -11.58
CA GLN A 54 -1.76 -5.16 -12.99
C GLN A 54 -3.20 -5.22 -13.50
N ASN A 55 -3.44 -4.62 -14.66
CA ASN A 55 -4.77 -4.57 -15.30
C ASN A 55 -5.07 -5.83 -16.15
N GLU A 56 -4.06 -6.65 -16.48
CA GLU A 56 -4.21 -7.91 -17.22
C GLU A 56 -3.24 -8.97 -16.67
N GLY A 57 -3.63 -10.26 -16.70
CA GLY A 57 -2.74 -11.36 -16.34
C GLY A 57 -2.53 -11.59 -14.83
N ALA A 58 -3.33 -10.94 -13.99
CA ALA A 58 -3.36 -11.16 -12.56
C ALA A 58 -3.52 -12.66 -12.25
N SER A 59 -2.46 -13.27 -11.71
CA SER A 59 -2.44 -14.67 -11.27
C SER A 59 -2.09 -14.74 -9.78
N GLY A 60 -2.97 -15.32 -8.98
CA GLY A 60 -2.74 -15.49 -7.55
C GLY A 60 -4.04 -15.65 -6.75
N ALA A 61 -4.30 -16.85 -6.23
CA ALA A 61 -5.39 -17.13 -5.30
C ALA A 61 -4.96 -17.02 -3.83
N GLU A 62 -3.80 -16.41 -3.54
CA GLU A 62 -3.25 -16.38 -2.19
C GLU A 62 -4.03 -15.41 -1.29
N ARG A 63 -4.44 -15.90 -0.11
CA ARG A 63 -5.22 -15.13 0.85
C ARG A 63 -4.36 -14.05 1.52
N PRO A 64 -4.92 -12.89 1.92
CA PRO A 64 -4.22 -11.90 2.73
C PRO A 64 -3.69 -12.51 4.03
N GLY A 65 -2.37 -12.44 4.24
CA GLY A 65 -1.73 -12.96 5.46
C GLY A 65 -0.24 -13.23 5.24
N GLY A 66 0.48 -13.50 6.35
CA GLY A 66 1.82 -14.09 6.29
C GLY A 66 3.02 -13.15 6.48
N VAL A 67 2.82 -11.90 6.92
CA VAL A 67 3.92 -11.09 7.46
C VAL A 67 3.52 -10.57 8.84
N LEU A 68 4.20 -11.08 9.87
CA LEU A 68 4.08 -10.60 11.24
C LEU A 68 4.98 -9.37 11.39
N TRP A 69 4.43 -8.18 11.17
CA TRP A 69 5.13 -6.94 11.53
C TRP A 69 5.19 -6.80 13.06
N PRO A 70 6.32 -6.33 13.61
CA PRO A 70 6.47 -6.16 15.05
C PRO A 70 5.54 -5.07 15.57
N ALA A 71 5.19 -5.13 16.86
CA ALA A 71 4.53 -4.03 17.54
C ALA A 71 5.48 -2.82 17.60
N THR A 72 5.04 -1.67 17.11
CA THR A 72 5.79 -0.41 17.11
C THR A 72 4.85 0.75 17.43
N PRO A 73 4.31 0.83 18.67
CA PRO A 73 3.26 1.79 19.03
C PRO A 73 3.70 3.26 18.95
N THR A 74 5.00 3.53 19.09
CA THR A 74 5.60 4.88 18.95
C THR A 74 6.02 5.19 17.52
N GLY A 75 5.92 4.21 16.62
CA GLY A 75 6.23 4.36 15.21
C GLY A 75 5.03 4.89 14.43
N ARG A 76 5.13 4.79 13.10
CA ARG A 76 4.03 5.16 12.19
C ARG A 76 4.02 4.27 10.96
N ILE A 77 2.88 4.25 10.30
CA ILE A 77 2.76 3.67 8.96
C ILE A 77 2.89 4.80 7.93
N ARG A 78 3.76 4.60 6.94
CA ARG A 78 3.87 5.47 5.77
C ARG A 78 3.26 4.74 4.57
N ILE A 79 2.40 5.43 3.83
CA ILE A 79 1.79 4.90 2.61
C ILE A 79 2.16 5.83 1.46
N VAL A 80 2.76 5.26 0.41
CA VAL A 80 3.12 6.00 -0.81
C VAL A 80 2.44 5.35 -2.02
N MET A 81 1.71 6.15 -2.79
CA MET A 81 1.02 5.70 -3.98
C MET A 81 1.75 6.18 -5.23
N SER A 82 1.96 5.27 -6.17
CA SER A 82 2.40 5.60 -7.53
C SER A 82 1.18 5.51 -8.44
N HIS A 83 0.87 6.63 -9.08
CA HIS A 83 -0.28 6.74 -9.97
C HIS A 83 0.04 6.23 -11.38
N SER A 84 -0.99 5.84 -12.12
CA SER A 84 -0.90 5.55 -13.56
C SER A 84 -1.05 6.83 -14.38
N ASP A 85 -0.75 6.77 -15.68
CA ASP A 85 -0.98 7.90 -16.59
C ASP A 85 -2.45 8.30 -16.65
N ALA A 86 -3.37 7.33 -16.50
CA ALA A 86 -4.82 7.57 -16.47
C ALA A 86 -5.25 8.47 -15.30
N TYR A 87 -4.58 8.38 -14.14
CA TYR A 87 -4.85 9.28 -13.01
C TYR A 87 -4.62 10.76 -13.39
N TYR A 88 -3.57 11.03 -14.17
CA TYR A 88 -3.24 12.39 -14.60
C TYR A 88 -4.09 12.84 -15.79
N ALA A 89 -4.37 11.94 -16.73
CA ALA A 89 -5.21 12.22 -17.89
C ALA A 89 -6.67 12.50 -17.50
N GLU A 90 -7.16 11.88 -16.41
CA GLU A 90 -8.55 12.00 -15.92
C GLU A 90 -8.66 12.84 -14.64
N SER A 91 -7.84 13.89 -14.49
CA SER A 91 -7.77 14.73 -13.30
C SER A 91 -9.13 15.31 -12.84
N ASP A 92 -10.01 15.66 -13.78
CA ASP A 92 -11.39 16.12 -13.49
C ASP A 92 -12.28 15.06 -12.84
N ARG A 93 -12.02 13.77 -13.10
CA ARG A 93 -12.73 12.66 -12.46
C ARG A 93 -12.10 12.34 -11.11
N VAL A 94 -10.77 12.29 -11.06
CA VAL A 94 -10.00 12.04 -9.84
C VAL A 94 -10.35 13.06 -8.76
N SER A 95 -10.45 14.35 -9.10
CA SER A 95 -10.79 15.43 -8.15
C SER A 95 -12.19 15.31 -7.54
N LYS A 96 -13.08 14.51 -8.15
CA LYS A 96 -14.46 14.27 -7.67
C LYS A 96 -14.60 12.96 -6.88
N LEU A 97 -13.54 12.16 -6.78
CA LEU A 97 -13.58 10.92 -6.01
C LEU A 97 -13.76 11.23 -4.52
N PRO A 98 -14.60 10.47 -3.79
CA PRO A 98 -14.84 10.67 -2.37
C PRO A 98 -13.70 10.12 -1.50
N LEU A 99 -12.47 10.59 -1.74
CA LEU A 99 -11.29 10.20 -0.97
C LEU A 99 -11.42 10.65 0.49
N LYS A 100 -11.03 9.78 1.42
CA LYS A 100 -11.05 10.05 2.87
C LYS A 100 -9.78 10.74 3.34
N ILE A 101 -8.67 10.49 2.67
CA ILE A 101 -7.35 10.99 3.04
C ILE A 101 -6.95 12.17 2.17
N SER A 102 -6.39 13.21 2.80
CA SER A 102 -5.74 14.32 2.09
C SER A 102 -4.33 13.91 1.66
N TRP A 103 -4.23 13.36 0.45
CA TRP A 103 -2.96 12.92 -0.14
C TRP A 103 -2.10 14.11 -0.59
N VAL A 104 -0.80 14.03 -0.33
CA VAL A 104 0.19 15.04 -0.74
C VAL A 104 1.32 14.40 -1.55
N PRO A 105 1.95 15.14 -2.48
CA PRO A 105 3.14 14.67 -3.18
C PRO A 105 4.29 14.37 -2.20
N THR A 106 5.12 13.39 -2.54
CA THR A 106 6.29 13.03 -1.74
C THR A 106 7.47 12.59 -2.61
N THR A 107 8.67 12.77 -2.09
CA THR A 107 9.94 12.28 -2.66
C THR A 107 10.54 11.15 -1.85
N ALA A 108 9.77 10.55 -0.92
CA ALA A 108 10.24 9.47 -0.07
C ALA A 108 10.83 8.32 -0.91
N ASP A 109 12.04 7.88 -0.57
CA ASP A 109 12.60 6.68 -1.17
C ASP A 109 11.83 5.46 -0.66
N ILE A 110 11.34 4.69 -1.62
CA ILE A 110 10.60 3.44 -1.41
C ILE A 110 11.31 2.29 -2.14
N SER A 111 12.65 2.36 -2.23
CA SER A 111 13.51 1.26 -2.66
C SER A 111 13.63 0.20 -1.56
N HIS A 112 13.59 0.61 -0.30
CA HIS A 112 13.92 -0.17 0.90
C HIS A 112 15.31 -0.82 0.83
N SER A 113 16.30 -0.06 0.37
CA SER A 113 17.70 -0.52 0.28
C SER A 113 18.30 -0.95 1.63
N SER A 114 17.74 -0.51 2.75
CA SER A 114 18.12 -0.90 4.12
C SER A 114 17.45 -2.19 4.62
N LEU A 115 16.47 -2.74 3.90
CA LEU A 115 15.74 -3.95 4.30
C LEU A 115 16.07 -5.13 3.37
N SER A 116 15.94 -6.34 3.90
CA SER A 116 16.10 -7.55 3.08
C SER A 116 14.77 -7.94 2.45
N ALA A 117 14.76 -8.21 1.13
CA ALA A 117 13.58 -8.72 0.45
C ALA A 117 13.21 -10.12 0.97
N LYS A 118 11.97 -10.27 1.47
CA LYS A 118 11.43 -11.49 2.07
C LYS A 118 10.38 -12.10 1.13
N GLY A 119 10.82 -12.57 -0.04
CA GLY A 119 9.93 -13.20 -1.03
C GLY A 119 8.80 -12.30 -1.56
N GLY A 120 7.93 -12.87 -2.39
CA GLY A 120 6.78 -12.14 -2.95
C GLY A 120 5.57 -13.06 -3.15
N ARG A 121 4.38 -12.48 -3.14
CA ARG A 121 3.09 -13.16 -3.28
C ARG A 121 2.27 -12.50 -4.38
N GLY A 122 1.61 -13.27 -5.24
CA GLY A 122 0.68 -12.75 -6.23
C GLY A 122 -0.76 -12.74 -5.71
N TYR A 123 -1.49 -11.64 -5.92
CA TYR A 123 -2.93 -11.55 -5.65
C TYR A 123 -3.70 -11.31 -6.95
N SER A 124 -4.79 -12.03 -7.17
CA SER A 124 -5.71 -11.87 -8.31
C SER A 124 -7.15 -12.19 -7.91
N SER A 125 -8.10 -11.35 -8.33
CA SER A 125 -9.54 -11.63 -8.29
C SER A 125 -10.24 -10.88 -9.42
N ASN A 126 -11.09 -11.58 -10.20
CA ASN A 126 -11.92 -11.00 -11.28
C ASN A 126 -11.18 -10.10 -12.28
N GLY A 127 -10.03 -10.55 -12.80
CA GLY A 127 -9.25 -9.81 -13.82
C GLY A 127 -8.36 -8.69 -13.26
N PHE A 128 -8.45 -8.41 -11.96
CA PHE A 128 -7.65 -7.42 -11.26
C PHE A 128 -6.69 -8.11 -10.28
N GLY A 129 -5.43 -7.67 -10.22
CA GLY A 129 -4.46 -8.27 -9.31
C GLY A 129 -3.35 -7.33 -8.89
N ALA A 130 -2.69 -7.71 -7.80
CA ALA A 130 -1.52 -7.02 -7.30
C ALA A 130 -0.42 -8.03 -6.92
N ASN A 131 0.80 -7.81 -7.40
CA ASN A 131 1.97 -8.54 -6.91
C ASN A 131 2.49 -7.85 -5.66
N ARG A 132 2.56 -8.58 -4.55
CA ARG A 132 3.12 -8.11 -3.29
C ARG A 132 4.57 -8.56 -3.14
N LYS A 133 5.45 -7.63 -2.74
CA LYS A 133 6.81 -7.91 -2.28
C LYS A 133 6.96 -7.43 -0.85
N ASP A 134 7.52 -8.26 0.01
CA ASP A 134 7.71 -7.96 1.43
C ASP A 134 9.19 -7.71 1.76
N PHE A 135 9.43 -6.85 2.74
CA PHE A 135 10.77 -6.42 3.19
C PHE A 135 10.80 -6.41 4.72
N ALA A 136 11.89 -6.91 5.33
CA ALA A 136 12.14 -6.88 6.77
C ALA A 136 13.63 -7.05 7.10
#